data_AF-A0ABC9BIQ6-F1
#
_entry.id   AF-A0ABC9BIQ6-F1
#
_cell.length_a   1.000
_cell.length_b   1.000
_cell.length_c   1.000
_cell.angle_alpha   90.00
_cell.angle_beta   90.00
_cell.angle_gamma   90.00
#
_symmetry.space_group_name_H-M   'P 1'
#
loop_
_entity.id
_entity.type
_entity.pdbx_description
1 polymer ?
#
loop_
_entity_poly.entity_id
_entity_poly.type
_entity_poly.pdbx_seq_one_letter_code
_entity_poly.pdbx_strand_id
1 'polypeptide(L)'
;MATATAAEDAPPAGKGAKGEANRKRGNEHGEGGAGGSGGGGGQKRKKKEVFIYGNYRNYYGYRIDRNVGEDPRLEAFNKQWFENKDCLDIGCNQGLVTIGLAMKFKCRRILGVDIDSGLIETAKWNLRRIMRQDKSATKNAKAQESSNPPSQSSPGEVVSELSKGNEHQDLSKIVSFRRENFVESLDGCSERYDTILCLSVTKWIHLNWGDDGLVTLFVKIWRLLRPGGVFIMEPQPWSSYKRNRLVSEVAKENFNTICIYPEKFREVLLDKVGFRSVELIMDKLVGSVSGFDRPIEVYHK
;
A
#
# COMPACT_ATOMS: atom_id res chain seq x y z
N MET A 1 40.49 -11.65 -5.68
CA MET A 1 40.29 -10.33 -5.07
C MET A 1 38.85 -9.90 -5.35
N ALA A 2 38.17 -9.20 -4.44
CA ALA A 2 36.80 -8.76 -4.65
C ALA A 2 36.75 -7.23 -4.79
N THR A 3 36.35 -6.74 -5.96
CA THR A 3 36.12 -5.32 -6.21
C THR A 3 34.73 -4.93 -5.73
N ALA A 4 34.65 -4.26 -4.57
CA ALA A 4 33.40 -3.71 -4.08
C ALA A 4 32.98 -2.48 -4.91
N THR A 5 31.92 -2.60 -5.71
CA THR A 5 31.28 -1.45 -6.35
C THR A 5 30.45 -0.67 -5.32
N ALA A 6 30.61 0.65 -5.29
CA ALA A 6 29.88 1.51 -4.36
C ALA A 6 28.36 1.49 -4.62
N ALA A 7 27.56 1.59 -3.56
CA ALA A 7 26.13 1.79 -3.67
C ALA A 7 25.83 3.30 -3.79
N GLU A 8 25.17 3.71 -4.87
CA GLU A 8 24.81 5.11 -5.10
C GLU A 8 23.63 5.56 -4.22
N ASP A 9 23.64 6.84 -3.82
CA ASP A 9 22.69 7.40 -2.87
C ASP A 9 21.30 7.68 -3.47
N ALA A 10 20.27 7.07 -2.87
CA ALA A 10 18.88 7.50 -3.08
C ALA A 10 18.54 8.67 -2.11
N PRO A 11 18.03 9.81 -2.60
CA PRO A 11 17.91 11.03 -1.80
C PRO A 11 16.86 10.92 -0.69
N PRO A 12 17.07 11.56 0.48
CA PRO A 12 16.06 11.61 1.53
C PRO A 12 14.84 12.44 1.09
N ALA A 13 13.65 11.99 1.51
CA ALA A 13 12.38 12.64 1.20
C ALA A 13 12.44 14.17 1.44
N GLY A 14 12.01 14.93 0.43
CA GLY A 14 12.42 16.33 0.23
C GLY A 14 12.18 17.26 1.42
N LYS A 15 13.23 18.03 1.78
CA LYS A 15 13.09 19.19 2.66
C LYS A 15 12.33 20.28 1.89
N GLY A 16 11.24 20.79 2.46
CA GLY A 16 10.52 21.95 1.90
C GLY A 16 11.43 23.16 1.73
N ALA A 17 11.12 23.99 0.74
CA ALA A 17 11.95 25.13 0.35
C ALA A 17 12.26 26.06 1.54
N LYS A 18 13.54 26.41 1.71
CA LYS A 18 13.96 27.51 2.57
C LYS A 18 13.95 28.80 1.75
N GLY A 19 13.13 29.76 2.15
CA GLY A 19 13.34 31.15 1.75
C GLY A 19 14.69 31.65 2.29
N GLU A 20 15.32 32.55 1.56
CA GLU A 20 16.64 33.08 1.90
C GLU A 20 16.55 34.01 3.12
N ALA A 21 17.49 33.83 4.06
CA ALA A 21 17.69 34.74 5.18
C ALA A 21 19.11 35.30 5.08
N ASN A 22 19.22 36.56 4.65
CA ASN A 22 20.48 37.18 4.28
C ASN A 22 21.41 37.37 5.50
N ARG A 23 22.71 37.06 5.35
CA ARG A 23 23.71 37.22 6.41
C ARG A 23 24.31 38.63 6.37
N LYS A 24 24.15 39.40 7.45
CA LYS A 24 25.07 40.49 7.80
C LYS A 24 25.73 40.21 9.15
N ARG A 25 27.01 40.56 9.26
CA ARG A 25 27.76 40.64 10.52
C ARG A 25 27.62 42.06 11.10
N GLY A 26 27.70 42.18 12.41
CA GLY A 26 27.80 43.42 13.19
C GLY A 26 28.37 43.06 14.57
N ASN A 27 29.06 43.99 15.23
CA ASN A 27 29.92 43.69 16.38
C ASN A 27 29.52 44.46 17.65
N GLU A 28 29.87 43.88 18.81
CA GLU A 28 30.18 44.52 20.10
C GLU A 28 29.20 45.45 20.86
N HIS A 29 29.17 45.21 22.18
CA HIS A 29 28.97 46.09 23.34
C HIS A 29 27.82 47.13 23.44
N GLY A 30 27.19 47.15 24.62
CA GLY A 30 26.29 48.20 25.11
C GLY A 30 25.51 47.74 26.35
N GLU A 31 25.50 48.54 27.42
CA GLU A 31 24.77 48.26 28.67
C GLU A 31 23.41 48.98 28.73
N GLY A 32 22.49 48.45 29.54
CA GLY A 32 21.49 49.24 30.26
C GLY A 32 20.06 49.33 29.69
N GLY A 33 19.09 49.41 30.61
CA GLY A 33 17.86 50.20 30.40
C GLY A 33 16.55 49.47 30.05
N ALA A 34 15.76 49.19 31.09
CA ALA A 34 14.28 49.31 31.16
C ALA A 34 13.35 48.86 30.00
N GLY A 35 12.42 47.96 30.34
CA GLY A 35 10.97 48.16 30.10
C GLY A 35 10.41 48.09 28.68
N GLY A 36 9.97 46.90 28.25
CA GLY A 36 9.17 46.73 27.03
C GLY A 36 8.23 45.52 27.06
N SER A 37 6.92 45.76 27.07
CA SER A 37 5.89 44.69 27.07
C SER A 37 5.77 44.01 25.70
N GLY A 38 6.56 42.96 25.47
CA GLY A 38 6.53 42.14 24.26
C GLY A 38 5.69 40.87 24.41
N GLY A 39 4.55 40.78 23.70
CA GLY A 39 3.71 39.58 23.67
C GLY A 39 4.40 38.40 22.97
N GLY A 40 5.13 37.58 23.73
CA GLY A 40 5.88 36.41 23.25
C GLY A 40 5.00 35.29 22.71
N GLY A 41 4.47 35.45 21.49
CA GLY A 41 3.69 34.46 20.76
C GLY A 41 4.51 33.23 20.35
N GLY A 42 4.88 32.41 21.33
CA GLY A 42 5.73 31.23 21.15
C GLY A 42 5.12 30.25 20.17
N GLN A 43 5.69 30.19 18.96
CA GLN A 43 5.31 29.21 17.95
C GLN A 43 5.51 27.80 18.51
N LYS A 44 4.43 27.14 18.92
CA LYS A 44 4.42 25.72 19.31
C LYS A 44 4.97 24.92 18.14
N ARG A 45 6.25 24.52 18.22
CA ARG A 45 6.93 23.68 17.22
C ARG A 45 6.05 22.44 17.03
N LYS A 46 5.35 22.34 15.89
CA LYS A 46 4.45 21.21 15.61
C LYS A 46 5.25 19.93 15.83
N LYS A 47 4.79 19.05 16.74
CA LYS A 47 5.41 17.74 16.94
C LYS A 47 5.47 17.07 15.57
N LYS A 48 6.66 16.66 15.15
CA LYS A 48 6.86 15.99 13.87
C LYS A 48 6.04 14.69 13.90
N GLU A 49 5.14 14.51 12.94
CA GLU A 49 4.35 13.29 12.81
C GLU A 49 5.31 12.11 12.57
N VAL A 50 5.18 11.04 13.38
CA VAL A 50 6.07 9.87 13.31
C VAL A 50 5.25 8.65 12.92
N PHE A 51 5.58 8.09 11.75
CA PHE A 51 4.86 6.98 11.14
C PHE A 51 5.41 5.64 11.64
N ILE A 52 5.19 5.33 12.93
CA ILE A 52 5.76 4.16 13.60
C ILE A 52 5.39 2.82 12.92
N TYR A 53 4.19 2.75 12.33
CA TYR A 53 3.70 1.58 11.59
C TYR A 53 3.89 1.71 10.06
N GLY A 54 4.62 2.72 9.58
CA GLY A 54 4.72 3.00 8.14
C GLY A 54 3.44 3.60 7.53
N ASN A 55 2.55 4.13 8.37
CA ASN A 55 1.25 4.72 8.03
C ASN A 55 1.36 6.09 7.31
N TYR A 56 2.22 6.19 6.28
CA TYR A 56 2.48 7.44 5.57
C TYR A 56 1.28 7.91 4.75
N ARG A 57 0.85 9.15 5.01
CA ARG A 57 -0.35 9.79 4.41
C ARG A 57 -0.19 10.17 2.94
N ASN A 58 1.01 10.03 2.37
CA ASN A 58 1.28 10.23 0.93
C ASN A 58 2.04 9.04 0.30
N TYR A 59 1.89 7.82 0.84
CA TYR A 59 2.67 6.63 0.44
C TYR A 59 2.77 6.45 -1.09
N TYR A 60 1.63 6.48 -1.78
CA TYR A 60 1.57 6.28 -3.22
C TYR A 60 2.24 7.43 -4.00
N GLY A 61 2.13 8.68 -3.55
CA GLY A 61 2.68 9.87 -4.20
C GLY A 61 4.20 10.06 -4.12
N TYR A 62 4.92 9.11 -3.49
CA TYR A 62 6.38 8.95 -3.62
C TYR A 62 6.83 7.50 -3.90
N ARG A 63 5.90 6.53 -4.02
CA ARG A 63 6.19 5.17 -4.50
C ARG A 63 6.12 5.10 -6.04
N ILE A 64 5.03 5.62 -6.58
CA ILE A 64 4.69 5.53 -8.00
C ILE A 64 5.36 6.70 -8.72
N ASP A 65 6.04 6.43 -9.83
CA ASP A 65 6.54 7.49 -10.70
C ASP A 65 5.35 8.28 -11.28
N ARG A 66 5.46 9.62 -11.30
CA ARG A 66 4.39 10.52 -11.75
C ARG A 66 3.97 10.32 -13.20
N ASN A 67 4.80 9.65 -14.00
CA ASN A 67 4.53 9.33 -15.40
C ASN A 67 3.72 8.04 -15.59
N VAL A 68 3.44 7.26 -14.52
CA VAL A 68 2.69 6.01 -14.59
C VAL A 68 1.25 6.20 -14.07
N GLY A 69 0.27 5.72 -14.83
CA GLY A 69 -1.16 5.90 -14.52
C GLY A 69 -1.74 4.94 -13.46
N GLU A 70 -1.06 3.84 -13.16
CA GLU A 70 -1.44 2.83 -12.17
C GLU A 70 -0.21 2.45 -11.30
N ASP A 71 -0.41 1.81 -10.15
CA ASP A 71 0.70 1.25 -9.35
C ASP A 71 1.32 0.05 -10.12
N PRO A 72 2.62 0.07 -10.50
CA PRO A 72 3.19 -0.93 -11.40
C PRO A 72 3.06 -2.39 -10.94
N ARG A 73 2.81 -2.62 -9.65
CA ARG A 73 2.54 -3.98 -9.11
C ARG A 73 1.34 -4.64 -9.78
N LEU A 74 0.37 -3.85 -10.27
CA LEU A 74 -0.83 -4.35 -10.95
C LEU A 74 -0.55 -4.84 -12.38
N GLU A 75 0.65 -4.63 -12.94
CA GLU A 75 1.10 -5.30 -14.17
C GLU A 75 1.86 -6.61 -13.89
N ALA A 76 2.48 -6.73 -12.72
CA ALA A 76 3.13 -7.98 -12.28
C ALA A 76 2.12 -9.08 -11.90
N PHE A 77 0.87 -8.72 -11.61
CA PHE A 77 -0.11 -9.60 -10.99
C PHE A 77 -0.95 -10.40 -12.01
N ASN A 78 -1.02 -11.72 -11.83
CA ASN A 78 -1.82 -12.59 -12.68
C ASN A 78 -3.30 -12.57 -12.27
N LYS A 79 -4.16 -12.24 -13.24
CA LYS A 79 -5.63 -12.17 -13.13
C LYS A 79 -6.26 -13.42 -12.47
N GLN A 80 -5.71 -14.62 -12.67
CA GLN A 80 -6.26 -15.86 -12.09
C GLN A 80 -6.23 -15.91 -10.55
N TRP A 81 -5.36 -15.12 -9.91
CA TRP A 81 -5.30 -15.00 -8.45
C TRP A 81 -6.41 -14.10 -7.88
N PHE A 82 -7.19 -13.40 -8.72
CA PHE A 82 -8.15 -12.38 -8.26
C PHE A 82 -9.54 -12.52 -8.89
N GLU A 83 -9.64 -12.96 -10.14
CA GLU A 83 -10.93 -13.04 -10.83
C GLU A 83 -11.92 -13.98 -10.13
N ASN A 84 -13.07 -13.43 -9.74
CA ASN A 84 -14.08 -14.11 -8.95
C ASN A 84 -13.52 -14.72 -7.64
N LYS A 85 -12.52 -14.09 -6.99
CA LYS A 85 -11.93 -14.52 -5.71
C LYS A 85 -12.34 -13.63 -4.52
N ASP A 86 -12.33 -14.20 -3.31
CA ASP A 86 -12.33 -13.41 -2.06
C ASP A 86 -10.88 -13.05 -1.69
N CYS A 87 -10.59 -11.76 -1.63
CA CYS A 87 -9.23 -11.23 -1.42
C CYS A 87 -9.10 -10.43 -0.11
N LEU A 88 -7.89 -10.43 0.48
CA LEU A 88 -7.52 -9.60 1.64
C LEU A 88 -6.22 -8.84 1.34
N ASP A 89 -6.21 -7.53 1.53
CA ASP A 89 -5.05 -6.65 1.34
C ASP A 89 -4.60 -6.10 2.71
N ILE A 90 -3.49 -6.63 3.24
CA ILE A 90 -2.96 -6.30 4.57
C ILE A 90 -2.06 -5.06 4.45
N GLY A 91 -2.38 -4.02 5.21
CA GLY A 91 -1.73 -2.71 5.21
C GLY A 91 -2.06 -1.89 3.97
N CYS A 92 -3.34 -1.84 3.60
CA CYS A 92 -3.82 -1.24 2.34
C CYS A 92 -3.53 0.28 2.20
N ASN A 93 -3.12 0.96 3.28
CA ASN A 93 -2.96 2.41 3.34
C ASN A 93 -4.25 3.10 2.87
N GLN A 94 -4.17 4.03 1.93
CA GLN A 94 -5.30 4.75 1.33
C GLN A 94 -6.07 3.93 0.27
N GLY A 95 -5.88 2.62 0.21
CA GLY A 95 -6.70 1.67 -0.54
C GLY A 95 -6.57 1.70 -2.07
N LEU A 96 -5.63 2.46 -2.63
CA LEU A 96 -5.54 2.65 -4.09
C LEU A 96 -5.24 1.33 -4.83
N VAL A 97 -4.29 0.54 -4.35
CA VAL A 97 -4.02 -0.82 -4.89
C VAL A 97 -5.22 -1.74 -4.69
N THR A 98 -5.85 -1.73 -3.51
CA THR A 98 -7.05 -2.53 -3.20
C THR A 98 -8.20 -2.27 -4.19
N ILE A 99 -8.40 -1.00 -4.57
CA ILE A 99 -9.43 -0.57 -5.52
C ILE A 99 -9.02 -0.97 -6.95
N GLY A 100 -7.77 -0.71 -7.35
CA GLY A 100 -7.25 -1.07 -8.67
C GLY A 100 -7.33 -2.57 -8.95
N LEU A 101 -6.93 -3.42 -7.98
CA LEU A 101 -7.06 -4.88 -8.06
C LEU A 101 -8.50 -5.32 -8.35
N ALA A 102 -9.47 -4.76 -7.63
CA ALA A 102 -10.88 -5.09 -7.81
C ALA A 102 -11.41 -4.68 -9.19
N MET A 103 -11.01 -3.51 -9.69
CA MET A 103 -11.42 -3.01 -11.01
C MET A 103 -10.74 -3.78 -12.16
N LYS A 104 -9.42 -3.98 -12.08
CA LYS A 104 -8.60 -4.60 -13.14
C LYS A 104 -8.88 -6.09 -13.29
N PHE A 105 -8.99 -6.81 -12.17
CA PHE A 105 -9.09 -8.27 -12.18
C PHE A 105 -10.46 -8.84 -11.78
N LYS A 106 -11.44 -7.99 -11.43
CA LYS A 106 -12.83 -8.42 -11.12
C LYS A 106 -12.91 -9.40 -9.94
N CYS A 107 -12.41 -8.98 -8.78
CA CYS A 107 -12.56 -9.70 -7.51
C CYS A 107 -14.03 -9.97 -7.18
N ARG A 108 -14.34 -11.14 -6.58
CA ARG A 108 -15.66 -11.42 -6.00
C ARG A 108 -15.90 -10.52 -4.79
N ARG A 109 -14.88 -10.41 -3.93
CA ARG A 109 -14.78 -9.45 -2.80
C ARG A 109 -13.32 -9.08 -2.58
N ILE A 110 -13.05 -7.88 -2.07
CA ILE A 110 -11.76 -7.55 -1.46
C ILE A 110 -11.96 -6.75 -0.17
N LEU A 111 -11.20 -7.10 0.86
CA LEU A 111 -11.10 -6.33 2.11
C LEU A 111 -9.69 -5.73 2.22
N GLY A 112 -9.58 -4.41 2.29
CA GLY A 112 -8.37 -3.75 2.77
C GLY A 112 -8.40 -3.61 4.29
N VAL A 113 -7.31 -3.98 4.96
CA VAL A 113 -7.10 -3.73 6.40
C VAL A 113 -5.88 -2.85 6.62
N ASP A 114 -5.98 -1.93 7.57
CA ASP A 114 -4.88 -1.06 8.02
C ASP A 114 -5.09 -0.72 9.50
N ILE A 115 -4.01 -0.39 10.21
CA ILE A 115 -4.06 -0.05 11.64
C ILE A 115 -4.56 1.39 11.87
N ASP A 116 -4.34 2.27 10.89
CA ASP A 116 -4.65 3.71 10.98
C ASP A 116 -6.09 4.03 10.54
N SER A 117 -6.87 4.63 11.44
CA SER A 117 -8.26 5.01 11.17
C SER A 117 -8.39 6.06 10.06
N GLY A 118 -7.47 7.03 10.00
CA GLY A 118 -7.48 8.10 9.01
C GLY A 118 -7.10 7.60 7.61
N LEU A 119 -6.20 6.61 7.50
CA LEU A 119 -5.93 5.94 6.23
C LEU A 119 -7.15 5.14 5.76
N ILE A 120 -7.84 4.43 6.65
CA ILE A 120 -9.09 3.69 6.33
C ILE A 120 -10.24 4.63 5.94
N GLU A 121 -10.38 5.79 6.58
CA GLU A 121 -11.33 6.84 6.17
C GLU A 121 -10.99 7.40 4.78
N THR A 122 -9.70 7.61 4.50
CA THR A 122 -9.20 8.07 3.20
C THR A 122 -9.40 7.02 2.11
N ALA A 123 -9.21 5.73 2.41
CA ALA A 123 -9.50 4.61 1.51
C ALA A 123 -10.99 4.55 1.15
N LYS A 124 -11.88 4.68 2.15
CA LYS A 124 -13.34 4.78 1.95
C LYS A 124 -13.72 6.03 1.14
N TRP A 125 -12.98 7.14 1.27
CA TRP A 125 -13.18 8.33 0.43
C TRP A 125 -12.71 8.12 -1.01
N ASN A 126 -11.53 7.51 -1.22
CA ASN A 126 -11.02 7.18 -2.55
C ASN A 126 -11.96 6.24 -3.32
N LEU A 127 -12.51 5.22 -2.67
CA LEU A 127 -13.52 4.34 -3.25
C LEU A 127 -14.74 5.14 -3.73
N ARG A 128 -15.32 5.99 -2.88
CA ARG A 128 -16.45 6.86 -3.25
C ARG A 128 -16.11 7.84 -4.38
N ARG A 129 -14.88 8.36 -4.44
CA ARG A 129 -14.42 9.23 -5.53
C ARG A 129 -14.33 8.48 -6.85
N ILE A 130 -13.62 7.34 -6.87
CA ILE A 130 -13.39 6.54 -8.08
C ILE A 130 -14.72 6.03 -8.64
N MET A 131 -15.63 5.54 -7.79
CA MET A 131 -16.99 5.15 -8.19
C MET A 131 -17.84 6.28 -8.81
N ARG A 132 -17.56 7.55 -8.47
CA ARG A 132 -18.23 8.70 -9.10
C ARG A 132 -17.60 9.02 -10.46
N GLN A 133 -16.27 8.93 -10.56
CA GLN A 133 -15.54 9.18 -11.80
C GLN A 133 -15.85 8.12 -12.87
N ASP A 134 -15.88 6.84 -12.49
CA ASP A 134 -16.33 5.71 -13.33
C ASP A 134 -17.75 5.96 -13.88
N LYS A 135 -18.72 6.22 -13.00
CA LYS A 135 -20.10 6.54 -13.39
C LYS A 135 -20.26 7.80 -14.25
N SER A 136 -19.33 8.75 -14.20
CA SER A 136 -19.30 9.88 -15.15
C SER A 136 -18.67 9.52 -16.50
N ALA A 137 -17.62 8.70 -16.53
CA ALA A 137 -16.98 8.25 -17.77
C ALA A 137 -17.94 7.39 -18.60
N THR A 138 -18.61 6.40 -17.99
CA THR A 138 -19.59 5.53 -18.67
C THR A 138 -20.81 6.31 -19.18
N LYS A 139 -21.18 7.44 -18.55
CA LYS A 139 -22.22 8.34 -19.07
C LYS A 139 -21.74 9.12 -20.30
N ASN A 140 -20.54 9.70 -20.24
CA ASN A 140 -20.01 10.50 -21.34
C ASN A 140 -19.74 9.65 -22.60
N ALA A 141 -19.21 8.43 -22.42
CA ALA A 141 -19.01 7.49 -23.53
C ALA A 141 -20.33 7.18 -24.27
N LYS A 142 -21.39 6.81 -23.53
CA LYS A 142 -22.72 6.55 -24.10
C LYS A 142 -23.34 7.77 -24.77
N ALA A 143 -23.09 8.98 -24.26
CA ALA A 143 -23.54 10.21 -24.91
C ALA A 143 -22.85 10.42 -26.27
N GLN A 144 -21.55 10.14 -26.37
CA GLN A 144 -20.81 10.24 -27.63
C GLN A 144 -21.23 9.16 -28.64
N GLU A 145 -21.48 7.93 -28.20
CA GLU A 145 -22.06 6.88 -29.05
C GLU A 145 -23.42 7.31 -29.64
N SER A 146 -24.26 7.98 -28.83
CA SER A 146 -25.56 8.49 -29.29
C SER A 146 -25.52 9.73 -30.20
N SER A 147 -24.34 10.32 -30.43
CA SER A 147 -24.19 11.53 -31.27
C SER A 147 -23.75 11.27 -32.72
N ASN A 148 -23.48 10.02 -33.10
CA ASN A 148 -23.18 9.67 -34.50
C ASN A 148 -24.50 9.49 -35.29
N PRO A 149 -24.69 10.18 -36.44
CA PRO A 149 -25.90 10.01 -37.25
C PRO A 149 -25.90 8.65 -37.97
N PRO A 150 -27.02 7.89 -37.97
CA PRO A 150 -27.10 6.63 -38.68
C PRO A 150 -27.19 6.85 -40.19
N SER A 151 -26.28 6.23 -40.95
CA SER A 151 -26.41 6.07 -42.40
C SER A 151 -27.60 5.15 -42.72
N GLN A 152 -28.44 5.55 -43.65
CA GLN A 152 -29.74 4.92 -43.91
C GLN A 152 -29.64 3.54 -44.59
N SER A 153 -30.42 2.56 -44.11
CA SER A 153 -31.09 1.58 -44.99
C SER A 153 -32.16 0.76 -44.24
N SER A 154 -33.37 0.73 -44.83
CA SER A 154 -34.44 -0.28 -44.76
C SER A 154 -35.06 -0.71 -43.39
N PRO A 155 -36.40 -0.78 -43.28
CA PRO A 155 -37.08 -1.34 -42.11
C PRO A 155 -37.23 -2.88 -42.20
N GLY A 156 -37.12 -3.57 -41.06
CA GLY A 156 -37.33 -5.01 -40.91
C GLY A 156 -37.76 -5.34 -39.47
N GLU A 157 -38.64 -6.33 -39.34
CA GLU A 157 -39.56 -6.57 -38.21
C GLU A 157 -38.98 -6.69 -36.78
N VAL A 158 -39.88 -6.48 -35.82
CA VAL A 158 -39.69 -6.62 -34.38
C VAL A 158 -39.31 -8.04 -33.93
N VAL A 159 -38.16 -8.17 -33.27
CA VAL A 159 -38.00 -9.12 -32.15
C VAL A 159 -37.37 -8.36 -30.98
N SER A 160 -38.17 -8.14 -29.93
CA SER A 160 -37.71 -7.56 -28.67
C SER A 160 -37.41 -8.67 -27.68
N GLU A 161 -36.14 -9.02 -27.46
CA GLU A 161 -35.74 -9.71 -26.23
C GLU A 161 -34.29 -9.43 -25.81
N LEU A 162 -34.10 -9.39 -24.48
CA LEU A 162 -32.83 -9.30 -23.74
C LEU A 162 -31.74 -8.39 -24.34
N SER A 163 -31.93 -7.09 -24.14
CA SER A 163 -30.82 -6.18 -23.86
C SER A 163 -30.03 -6.70 -22.64
N LYS A 164 -28.95 -7.45 -22.87
CA LYS A 164 -28.05 -7.94 -21.81
C LYS A 164 -27.50 -6.74 -21.04
N GLY A 165 -28.05 -6.51 -19.85
CA GLY A 165 -27.72 -5.38 -19.01
C GLY A 165 -26.22 -5.35 -18.75
N ASN A 166 -25.57 -4.24 -19.12
CA ASN A 166 -24.16 -4.03 -18.82
C ASN A 166 -24.03 -3.64 -17.34
N GLU A 167 -24.23 -4.63 -16.46
CA GLU A 167 -24.16 -4.48 -15.01
C GLU A 167 -22.72 -4.16 -14.58
N HIS A 168 -22.39 -2.87 -14.54
CA HIS A 168 -21.30 -2.38 -13.70
C HIS A 168 -21.58 -2.85 -12.26
N GLN A 169 -20.90 -3.91 -11.85
CA GLN A 169 -21.00 -4.41 -10.48
C GLN A 169 -20.66 -3.26 -9.53
N ASP A 170 -21.55 -3.01 -8.57
CA ASP A 170 -21.38 -1.92 -7.63
C ASP A 170 -20.13 -2.17 -6.79
N LEU A 171 -19.07 -1.41 -7.07
CA LEU A 171 -17.75 -1.58 -6.47
C LEU A 171 -17.77 -1.46 -4.93
N SER A 172 -18.81 -0.85 -4.34
CA SER A 172 -19.01 -0.83 -2.88
C SER A 172 -19.49 -2.16 -2.28
N LYS A 173 -20.00 -3.09 -3.11
CA LYS A 173 -20.32 -4.47 -2.72
C LYS A 173 -19.09 -5.38 -2.78
N ILE A 174 -18.13 -5.05 -3.66
CA ILE A 174 -16.87 -5.78 -3.86
C ILE A 174 -15.81 -5.31 -2.85
N VAL A 175 -15.51 -4.00 -2.83
CA VAL A 175 -14.40 -3.40 -2.07
C VAL A 175 -14.89 -2.92 -0.70
N SER A 176 -14.19 -3.34 0.34
CA SER A 176 -14.47 -2.98 1.74
C SER A 176 -13.19 -2.63 2.49
N PHE A 177 -13.30 -1.84 3.58
CA PHE A 177 -12.15 -1.36 4.36
C PHE A 177 -12.43 -1.40 5.87
N ARG A 178 -11.54 -2.04 6.64
CA ARG A 178 -11.62 -2.20 8.11
C ARG A 178 -10.34 -1.70 8.80
N ARG A 179 -10.49 -0.99 9.93
CA ARG A 179 -9.37 -0.71 10.84
C ARG A 179 -9.08 -1.96 11.66
N GLU A 180 -7.87 -2.48 11.62
CA GLU A 180 -7.44 -3.69 12.34
C GLU A 180 -5.93 -3.66 12.58
N ASN A 181 -5.48 -3.95 13.80
CA ASN A 181 -4.11 -4.38 14.03
C ASN A 181 -4.04 -5.87 13.67
N PHE A 182 -3.51 -6.20 12.50
CA PHE A 182 -3.64 -7.55 11.94
C PHE A 182 -2.97 -8.64 12.80
N VAL A 183 -1.97 -8.31 13.62
CA VAL A 183 -1.25 -9.27 14.48
C VAL A 183 -1.72 -9.28 15.94
N GLU A 184 -2.83 -8.60 16.26
CA GLU A 184 -3.35 -8.46 17.62
C GLU A 184 -3.98 -9.75 18.19
N SER A 185 -4.50 -10.63 17.33
CA SER A 185 -5.10 -11.91 17.72
C SER A 185 -5.21 -12.90 16.55
N LEU A 186 -5.12 -14.20 16.90
CA LEU A 186 -5.34 -15.39 16.05
C LEU A 186 -6.73 -16.03 16.26
N ASP A 187 -7.59 -15.42 17.07
CA ASP A 187 -8.92 -15.93 17.42
C ASP A 187 -9.87 -15.88 16.22
N GLY A 188 -10.80 -16.85 16.15
CA GLY A 188 -11.76 -16.93 15.06
C GLY A 188 -11.13 -17.01 13.65
N CYS A 189 -9.83 -17.33 13.53
CA CYS A 189 -9.14 -17.46 12.25
C CYS A 189 -9.43 -18.83 11.63
N SER A 190 -10.51 -18.83 10.82
CA SER A 190 -10.93 -19.87 9.89
C SER A 190 -10.70 -19.43 8.45
N GLU A 191 -10.68 -20.39 7.53
CA GLU A 191 -10.44 -20.15 6.10
C GLU A 191 -11.55 -19.29 5.49
N ARG A 192 -11.16 -18.19 4.83
CA ARG A 192 -12.08 -17.14 4.34
C ARG A 192 -11.67 -16.48 3.02
N TYR A 193 -10.40 -16.61 2.61
CA TYR A 193 -9.87 -15.93 1.43
C TYR A 193 -9.25 -16.94 0.46
N ASP A 194 -9.36 -16.65 -0.83
CA ASP A 194 -8.65 -17.37 -1.87
C ASP A 194 -7.26 -16.76 -2.10
N THR A 195 -7.12 -15.45 -1.85
CA THR A 195 -5.88 -14.69 -2.04
C THR A 195 -5.67 -13.69 -0.90
N ILE A 196 -4.45 -13.61 -0.38
CA ILE A 196 -4.05 -12.62 0.62
C ILE A 196 -2.79 -11.90 0.14
N LEU A 197 -2.77 -10.57 0.25
CA LEU A 197 -1.61 -9.73 -0.06
C LEU A 197 -1.02 -9.12 1.22
N CYS A 198 0.31 -9.05 1.30
CA CYS A 198 1.05 -8.32 2.34
C CYS A 198 2.19 -7.53 1.68
N LEU A 199 1.84 -6.38 1.10
CA LEU A 199 2.74 -5.66 0.19
C LEU A 199 3.48 -4.53 0.92
N SER A 200 4.78 -4.71 1.18
CA SER A 200 5.62 -3.76 1.94
C SER A 200 5.17 -3.51 3.39
N VAL A 201 4.66 -4.54 4.06
CA VAL A 201 4.16 -4.45 5.45
C VAL A 201 4.97 -5.27 6.45
N THR A 202 5.62 -6.36 6.02
CA THR A 202 6.38 -7.27 6.90
C THR A 202 7.36 -6.53 7.80
N LYS A 203 8.16 -5.58 7.28
CA LYS A 203 9.06 -4.76 8.10
C LYS A 203 8.36 -4.00 9.22
N TRP A 204 7.19 -3.43 8.95
CA TRP A 204 6.49 -2.59 9.93
C TRP A 204 5.84 -3.42 11.03
N ILE A 205 5.39 -4.64 10.71
CA ILE A 205 4.99 -5.61 11.72
C ILE A 205 6.21 -6.06 12.54
N HIS A 206 7.26 -6.50 11.86
CA HIS A 206 8.47 -7.09 12.43
C HIS A 206 9.26 -6.10 13.33
N LEU A 207 9.24 -4.80 13.02
CA LEU A 207 9.79 -3.77 13.91
C LEU A 207 8.90 -3.47 15.13
N ASN A 208 7.57 -3.55 15.04
CA ASN A 208 6.69 -3.17 16.16
C ASN A 208 6.30 -4.35 17.08
N TRP A 209 6.38 -5.60 16.60
CA TRP A 209 6.00 -6.81 17.34
C TRP A 209 7.05 -7.94 17.27
N GLY A 210 8.27 -7.67 16.80
CA GLY A 210 9.38 -8.63 16.77
C GLY A 210 9.15 -9.85 15.89
N ASP A 211 9.98 -10.89 16.08
CA ASP A 211 9.85 -12.19 15.40
C ASP A 211 8.48 -12.84 15.68
N ASP A 212 7.95 -12.72 16.92
CA ASP A 212 6.64 -13.27 17.30
C ASP A 212 5.49 -12.67 16.48
N GLY A 213 5.51 -11.36 16.24
CA GLY A 213 4.53 -10.68 15.39
C GLY A 213 4.64 -11.07 13.92
N LEU A 214 5.86 -11.35 13.44
CA LEU A 214 6.11 -11.85 12.08
C LEU A 214 5.60 -13.30 11.91
N VAL A 215 5.86 -14.18 12.89
CA VAL A 215 5.32 -15.55 12.90
C VAL A 215 3.79 -15.51 13.01
N THR A 216 3.25 -14.67 13.87
CA THR A 216 1.79 -14.45 14.01
C THR A 216 1.16 -14.01 12.69
N LEU A 217 1.77 -13.07 11.97
CA LEU A 217 1.35 -12.66 10.63
C LEU A 217 1.28 -13.87 9.67
N PHE A 218 2.37 -14.62 9.52
CA PHE A 218 2.43 -15.73 8.56
C PHE A 218 1.46 -16.87 8.91
N VAL A 219 1.37 -17.25 10.18
CA VAL A 219 0.41 -18.27 10.66
C VAL A 219 -1.03 -17.80 10.48
N LYS A 220 -1.34 -16.52 10.74
CA LYS A 220 -2.67 -15.95 10.50
C LYS A 220 -3.05 -15.99 9.02
N ILE A 221 -2.14 -15.63 8.12
CA ILE A 221 -2.35 -15.68 6.66
C ILE A 221 -2.65 -17.12 6.22
N TRP A 222 -1.82 -18.10 6.62
CA TRP A 222 -2.03 -19.50 6.26
C TRP A 222 -3.36 -20.07 6.78
N ARG A 223 -3.77 -19.71 8.01
CA ARG A 223 -5.06 -20.10 8.59
C ARG A 223 -6.27 -19.41 7.96
N LEU A 224 -6.09 -18.26 7.32
CA LEU A 224 -7.16 -17.50 6.65
C LEU A 224 -7.31 -17.86 5.17
N LEU A 225 -6.28 -18.40 4.53
CA LEU A 225 -6.36 -18.95 3.17
C LEU A 225 -7.13 -20.27 3.14
N ARG A 226 -7.94 -20.47 2.09
CA ARG A 226 -8.51 -21.77 1.71
C ARG A 226 -7.43 -22.67 1.06
N PRO A 227 -7.63 -23.99 0.98
CA PRO A 227 -6.71 -24.88 0.24
C PRO A 227 -6.61 -24.48 -1.23
N GLY A 228 -5.41 -24.49 -1.80
CA GLY A 228 -5.13 -23.96 -3.14
C GLY A 228 -5.12 -22.42 -3.22
N GLY A 229 -5.26 -21.73 -2.09
CA GLY A 229 -5.16 -20.27 -2.02
C GLY A 229 -3.71 -19.77 -2.07
N VAL A 230 -3.53 -18.48 -2.40
CA VAL A 230 -2.22 -17.87 -2.60
C VAL A 230 -1.93 -16.68 -1.68
N PHE A 231 -0.71 -16.62 -1.16
CA PHE A 231 -0.18 -15.50 -0.39
C PHE A 231 0.83 -14.72 -1.22
N ILE A 232 0.56 -13.44 -1.48
CA ILE A 232 1.39 -12.54 -2.27
C ILE A 232 2.14 -11.60 -1.33
N MET A 233 3.47 -11.67 -1.33
CA MET A 233 4.34 -10.91 -0.43
C MET A 233 5.30 -10.00 -1.20
N GLU A 234 5.44 -8.75 -0.74
CA GLU A 234 6.51 -7.83 -1.17
C GLU A 234 7.34 -7.47 0.07
N PRO A 235 8.35 -8.28 0.44
CA PRO A 235 9.16 -8.02 1.64
C PRO A 235 10.10 -6.84 1.42
N GLN A 236 10.42 -6.10 2.48
CA GLN A 236 11.45 -5.06 2.41
C GLN A 236 12.83 -5.61 2.82
N PRO A 237 13.92 -5.22 2.14
CA PRO A 237 15.27 -5.69 2.48
C PRO A 237 15.75 -5.14 3.82
N TRP A 238 16.73 -5.82 4.45
CA TRP A 238 17.30 -5.44 5.75
C TRP A 238 17.86 -4.00 5.80
N SER A 239 18.28 -3.43 4.66
CA SER A 239 18.66 -2.01 4.54
C SER A 239 17.51 -1.03 4.83
N SER A 240 16.25 -1.45 4.65
CA SER A 240 15.05 -0.69 5.02
C SER A 240 14.80 -0.72 6.54
N TYR A 241 15.13 -1.83 7.22
CA TYR A 241 15.08 -1.94 8.68
C TYR A 241 16.12 -1.02 9.33
N LYS A 242 17.39 -1.12 8.91
CA LYS A 242 18.49 -0.28 9.42
C LYS A 242 18.15 1.22 9.39
N ARG A 243 17.46 1.68 8.33
CA ARG A 243 17.01 3.07 8.16
C ARG A 243 15.79 3.48 9.01
N ASN A 244 14.99 2.53 9.50
CA ASN A 244 13.74 2.81 10.24
C ASN A 244 13.73 2.29 11.69
N ARG A 245 14.78 1.61 12.16
CA ARG A 245 14.91 1.07 13.53
C ARG A 245 14.75 2.09 14.68
N LEU A 246 14.75 3.40 14.39
CA LEU A 246 14.65 4.48 15.39
C LEU A 246 13.34 5.27 15.27
N VAL A 247 12.25 4.69 14.72
CA VAL A 247 10.93 5.35 14.72
C VAL A 247 10.24 5.32 16.08
N SER A 248 10.57 4.37 16.94
CA SER A 248 10.09 4.23 18.32
C SER A 248 11.13 3.44 19.14
N GLU A 249 11.05 3.50 20.47
CA GLU A 249 11.93 2.67 21.32
C GLU A 249 11.64 1.17 21.13
N VAL A 250 10.36 0.78 20.98
CA VAL A 250 9.96 -0.59 20.62
C VAL A 250 10.61 -1.05 19.30
N ALA A 251 10.64 -0.19 18.27
CA ALA A 251 11.30 -0.52 17.00
C ALA A 251 12.82 -0.63 17.10
N LYS A 252 13.42 0.02 18.10
CA LYS A 252 14.86 -0.02 18.39
C LYS A 252 15.21 -1.27 19.21
N GLU A 253 14.37 -1.63 20.18
CA GLU A 253 14.48 -2.83 21.00
C GLU A 253 14.33 -4.09 20.14
N ASN A 254 13.20 -4.21 19.42
CA ASN A 254 12.97 -5.34 18.51
C ASN A 254 14.07 -5.46 17.44
N PHE A 255 14.53 -4.36 16.85
CA PHE A 255 15.62 -4.42 15.86
C PHE A 255 16.91 -5.07 16.39
N ASN A 256 17.17 -5.00 17.70
CA ASN A 256 18.33 -5.63 18.32
C ASN A 256 18.11 -7.10 18.67
N THR A 257 16.87 -7.60 18.65
CA THR A 257 16.50 -9.00 19.01
C THR A 257 16.02 -9.85 17.83
N ILE A 258 15.68 -9.23 16.68
CA ILE A 258 15.29 -9.94 15.44
C ILE A 258 16.33 -11.00 15.06
N CYS A 259 15.87 -12.25 14.98
CA CYS A 259 16.60 -13.40 14.45
C CYS A 259 16.08 -13.82 13.06
N ILE A 260 14.80 -13.58 12.74
CA ILE A 260 14.20 -13.99 11.46
C ILE A 260 14.41 -12.90 10.39
N TYR A 261 15.63 -12.75 9.88
CA TYR A 261 15.93 -11.78 8.82
C TYR A 261 15.07 -12.00 7.54
N PRO A 262 14.83 -10.97 6.70
CA PRO A 262 14.02 -11.10 5.47
C PRO A 262 14.43 -12.26 4.55
N GLU A 263 15.73 -12.54 4.49
CA GLU A 263 16.35 -13.62 3.73
C GLU A 263 15.95 -15.02 4.23
N LYS A 264 15.38 -15.12 5.45
CA LYS A 264 14.84 -16.34 6.08
C LYS A 264 13.31 -16.46 6.00
N PHE A 265 12.59 -15.45 5.48
CA PHE A 265 11.12 -15.50 5.41
C PHE A 265 10.62 -16.71 4.59
N ARG A 266 11.32 -17.03 3.48
CA ARG A 266 10.99 -18.16 2.61
C ARG A 266 11.11 -19.52 3.34
N GLU A 267 12.17 -19.70 4.12
CA GLU A 267 12.40 -20.90 4.95
C GLU A 267 11.31 -21.05 6.03
N VAL A 268 10.92 -19.96 6.69
CA VAL A 268 9.83 -19.97 7.67
C VAL A 268 8.49 -20.30 7.01
N LEU A 269 8.17 -19.68 5.88
CA LEU A 269 6.89 -19.86 5.18
C LEU A 269 6.72 -21.29 4.64
N LEU A 270 7.76 -21.89 4.07
CA LEU A 270 7.72 -23.26 3.58
C LEU A 270 7.84 -24.27 4.74
N ASP A 271 8.94 -24.24 5.49
CA ASP A 271 9.34 -25.33 6.39
C ASP A 271 8.69 -25.28 7.79
N LYS A 272 8.11 -24.15 8.19
CA LYS A 272 7.54 -23.94 9.54
C LYS A 272 6.05 -23.59 9.53
N VAL A 273 5.58 -22.85 8.52
CA VAL A 273 4.17 -22.45 8.37
C VAL A 273 3.40 -23.40 7.45
N GLY A 274 4.06 -24.06 6.49
CA GLY A 274 3.44 -25.09 5.64
C GLY A 274 2.82 -24.56 4.34
N PHE A 275 3.41 -23.55 3.71
CA PHE A 275 3.19 -23.31 2.27
C PHE A 275 3.98 -24.34 1.45
N ARG A 276 3.43 -24.81 0.32
CA ARG A 276 4.01 -25.92 -0.48
C ARG A 276 5.12 -25.48 -1.43
N SER A 277 4.99 -24.27 -1.96
CA SER A 277 5.87 -23.72 -2.99
C SER A 277 5.85 -22.20 -2.96
N VAL A 278 6.86 -21.61 -3.60
CA VAL A 278 6.97 -20.17 -3.84
C VAL A 278 7.39 -19.89 -5.28
N GLU A 279 6.77 -18.93 -5.92
CA GLU A 279 7.13 -18.37 -7.22
C GLU A 279 7.70 -16.95 -7.03
N LEU A 280 8.80 -16.61 -7.72
CA LEU A 280 9.29 -15.22 -7.79
C LEU A 280 8.77 -14.60 -9.08
N ILE A 281 7.73 -13.77 -8.97
CA ILE A 281 7.03 -13.17 -10.11
C ILE A 281 7.84 -12.04 -10.73
N MET A 282 8.62 -11.34 -9.90
CA MET A 282 9.38 -10.16 -10.30
C MET A 282 10.54 -9.94 -9.33
N ASP A 283 11.77 -9.81 -9.85
CA ASP A 283 12.97 -9.45 -9.07
C ASP A 283 13.05 -7.94 -8.82
N LYS A 284 12.70 -7.13 -9.82
CA LYS A 284 12.71 -5.66 -9.78
C LYS A 284 11.50 -5.07 -10.47
N LEU A 285 10.87 -4.09 -9.83
CA LEU A 285 9.63 -3.46 -10.27
C LEU A 285 9.93 -2.29 -11.21
N VAL A 286 9.89 -2.54 -12.52
CA VAL A 286 10.04 -1.51 -13.56
C VAL A 286 8.97 -0.42 -13.35
N GLY A 287 9.39 0.86 -13.42
CA GLY A 287 8.53 2.00 -13.13
C GLY A 287 8.36 2.34 -11.64
N SER A 288 9.09 1.66 -10.73
CA SER A 288 9.18 2.05 -9.33
C SER A 288 10.30 3.06 -9.07
N VAL A 289 10.13 3.91 -8.05
CA VAL A 289 11.18 4.85 -7.61
C VAL A 289 12.27 4.10 -6.83
N SER A 290 13.54 4.48 -7.03
CA SER A 290 14.71 3.83 -6.41
C SER A 290 14.50 3.45 -4.93
N GLY A 291 14.67 2.16 -4.64
CA GLY A 291 14.45 1.57 -3.33
C GLY A 291 13.04 1.00 -3.10
N PHE A 292 12.15 1.10 -4.08
CA PHE A 292 10.94 0.28 -4.21
C PHE A 292 11.14 -0.95 -5.12
N ASP A 293 12.31 -1.10 -5.73
CA ASP A 293 12.79 -2.33 -6.36
C ASP A 293 12.87 -3.43 -5.30
N ARG A 294 11.89 -4.33 -5.31
CA ARG A 294 11.71 -5.40 -4.32
C ARG A 294 11.15 -6.64 -5.01
N PRO A 295 11.51 -7.83 -4.54
CA PRO A 295 10.93 -9.06 -5.04
C PRO A 295 9.42 -9.10 -4.74
N ILE A 296 8.66 -9.67 -5.68
CA ILE A 296 7.27 -10.08 -5.45
C ILE A 296 7.23 -11.60 -5.45
N GLU A 297 6.95 -12.18 -4.29
CA GLU A 297 6.88 -13.62 -4.07
C GLU A 297 5.41 -14.07 -3.92
N VAL A 298 5.07 -15.23 -4.50
CA VAL A 298 3.74 -15.83 -4.39
C VAL A 298 3.87 -17.24 -3.80
N TYR A 299 3.27 -17.47 -2.64
CA TYR A 299 3.31 -18.72 -1.89
C TYR A 299 1.97 -19.47 -2.00
N HIS A 300 1.99 -20.79 -2.18
CA HIS A 300 0.79 -21.61 -2.43
C HIS A 300 0.47 -22.55 -1.25
N LYS A 301 -0.81 -22.68 -0.86
CA LYS A 301 -1.30 -23.52 0.25
C LYS A 301 -1.90 -24.86 -0.19
#